data_AF-A0A969V7L9-F1
#
_entry.id   AF-A0A969V7L9-F1
#
_cell.length_a   1.000
_cell.length_b   1.000
_cell.length_c   1.000
_cell.angle_alpha   90.00
_cell.angle_beta   90.00
_cell.angle_gamma   90.00
#
_symmetry.space_group_name_H-M   'P 1'
#
loop_
_entity.id
_entity.type
_entity.pdbx_description
1 polymer ?
#
loop_
_entity_poly.entity_id
_entity_poly.type
_entity_poly.pdbx_seq_one_letter_code
_entity_poly.pdbx_strand_id
1 'polypeptide(L)'
;MEINEFPIGQTLTAVSIIEDKEDGGDRLCLDKVQLFFQDTTVTLLPIADTDEVEILLETATVPAVADTPFWCKSLMGKKLMTVWVCDNDQGYRDQVIFAFEYLHPSITFVAECSSLLVFLCEPVCRVKSVTDLQYSQVS
;
A
#
# COMPACT_ATOMS: atom_id res chain seq x y z
N MET A 1 -10.88 18.27 -9.84
CA MET A 1 -10.51 17.26 -8.85
C MET A 1 -11.12 15.96 -9.33
N GLU A 2 -10.36 15.14 -10.04
CA GLU A 2 -10.80 13.76 -10.32
C GLU A 2 -11.00 13.07 -8.98
N ILE A 3 -12.22 12.61 -8.76
CA ILE A 3 -12.50 11.71 -7.65
C ILE A 3 -12.00 10.37 -8.16
N ASN A 4 -10.78 9.99 -7.74
CA ASN A 4 -10.31 8.63 -7.94
C ASN A 4 -11.26 7.72 -7.16
N GLU A 5 -12.20 7.08 -7.86
CA GLU A 5 -13.11 6.10 -7.27
C GLU A 5 -12.33 4.82 -6.98
N PHE A 6 -11.54 4.84 -5.91
CA PHE A 6 -10.86 3.66 -5.42
C PHE A 6 -11.89 2.55 -5.13
N PRO A 7 -11.52 1.27 -5.29
CA PRO A 7 -12.41 0.13 -5.13
C PRO A 7 -12.69 -0.19 -3.65
N ILE A 8 -13.19 0.80 -2.89
CA ILE A 8 -13.53 0.67 -1.48
C ILE A 8 -14.59 -0.43 -1.31
N GLY A 9 -14.36 -1.32 -0.34
CA GLY A 9 -15.18 -2.49 -0.06
C GLY A 9 -14.83 -3.73 -0.89
N GLN A 10 -14.05 -3.60 -1.96
CA GLN A 10 -13.58 -4.75 -2.74
C GLN A 10 -12.41 -5.46 -2.06
N THR A 11 -12.29 -6.75 -2.33
CA THR A 11 -11.21 -7.61 -1.82
C THR A 11 -9.98 -7.53 -2.71
N LEU A 12 -8.80 -7.37 -2.12
CA LEU A 12 -7.53 -7.49 -2.82
C LEU A 12 -7.29 -8.96 -3.19
N THR A 13 -7.18 -9.24 -4.49
CA THR A 13 -7.05 -10.61 -5.02
C THR A 13 -5.61 -10.94 -5.42
N ALA A 14 -4.84 -9.94 -5.84
CA ALA A 14 -3.44 -10.09 -6.17
C ALA A 14 -2.71 -8.74 -6.15
N VAL A 15 -1.38 -8.81 -6.13
CA VAL A 15 -0.50 -7.67 -6.40
C VAL A 15 0.54 -8.08 -7.44
N SER A 16 0.87 -7.19 -8.38
CA SER A 16 2.05 -7.33 -9.25
C SER A 16 2.95 -6.12 -9.09
N ILE A 17 4.24 -6.31 -9.32
CA ILE A 17 5.24 -5.26 -9.20
C ILE A 17 6.23 -5.31 -10.38
N ILE A 18 6.86 -4.16 -10.64
CA ILE A 18 8.10 -4.06 -11.38
C ILE A 18 9.08 -3.38 -10.43
N GLU A 19 10.12 -4.11 -10.03
CA GLU A 19 11.21 -3.56 -9.20
C GLU A 19 12.10 -2.66 -10.05
N ASP A 20 12.53 -1.55 -9.46
CA ASP A 20 13.56 -0.68 -10.02
C ASP A 20 14.89 -1.45 -10.06
N LYS A 21 15.49 -1.53 -11.25
CA LYS A 21 16.73 -2.31 -11.48
C LYS A 21 17.99 -1.50 -11.23
N GLU A 22 17.87 -0.18 -11.08
CA GLU A 22 18.99 0.73 -10.88
C GLU A 22 19.31 0.89 -9.39
N ASP A 23 18.36 0.61 -8.51
CA ASP A 23 18.59 0.58 -7.07
C ASP A 23 19.22 -0.76 -6.61
N GLY A 24 20.40 -0.66 -6.00
CA GLY A 24 21.13 -1.79 -5.40
C GLY A 24 21.10 -1.78 -3.87
N GLY A 25 20.26 -0.94 -3.27
CA GLY A 25 20.14 -0.78 -1.83
C GLY A 25 19.33 -1.87 -1.11
N ASP A 26 19.21 -1.73 0.21
CA ASP A 26 18.43 -2.62 1.07
C ASP A 26 16.91 -2.33 1.05
N ARG A 27 16.49 -1.27 0.36
CA ARG A 27 15.09 -0.83 0.27
C ARG A 27 14.42 -1.47 -0.94
N LEU A 28 13.12 -1.71 -0.83
CA LEU A 28 12.32 -2.12 -1.99
C LEU A 28 11.83 -0.87 -2.73
N CYS A 29 12.39 -0.64 -3.91
CA CYS A 29 12.03 0.44 -4.83
C CYS A 29 11.34 -0.15 -6.07
N LEU A 30 10.21 0.43 -6.46
CA LEU A 30 9.39 -0.07 -7.55
C LEU A 30 9.19 0.99 -8.64
N ASP A 31 9.35 0.59 -9.90
CA ASP A 31 8.92 1.37 -11.07
C ASP A 31 7.40 1.34 -11.22
N LYS A 32 6.76 0.28 -10.71
CA LYS A 32 5.33 0.06 -10.84
C LYS A 32 4.81 -0.90 -9.78
N VAL A 33 3.61 -0.62 -9.28
CA VAL A 33 2.80 -1.60 -8.52
C VAL A 33 1.38 -1.62 -9.06
N GLN A 34 0.78 -2.80 -9.12
CA GLN A 34 -0.63 -2.98 -9.44
C GLN A 34 -1.30 -3.77 -8.33
N LEU A 35 -2.41 -3.24 -7.83
CA LEU A 35 -3.29 -3.89 -6.87
C LEU A 35 -4.55 -4.32 -7.60
N PHE A 36 -4.77 -5.63 -7.68
CA PHE A 36 -5.92 -6.22 -8.37
C PHE A 36 -7.05 -6.45 -7.37
N PHE A 37 -8.20 -5.87 -7.68
CA PHE A 37 -9.46 -6.10 -6.99
C PHE A 37 -10.39 -6.92 -7.90
N GLN A 38 -11.62 -7.16 -7.46
CA GLN A 38 -12.57 -7.97 -8.20
C GLN A 38 -12.91 -7.35 -9.57
N ASP A 39 -13.19 -6.04 -9.58
CA ASP A 39 -13.68 -5.33 -10.76
C ASP A 39 -12.76 -4.16 -11.15
N THR A 40 -11.70 -3.90 -10.40
CA THR A 40 -10.82 -2.74 -10.60
C THR A 40 -9.36 -3.13 -10.40
N THR A 41 -8.47 -2.60 -11.23
CA THR A 41 -7.03 -2.60 -11.00
C THR A 41 -6.60 -1.19 -10.65
N VAL A 42 -5.89 -1.05 -9.53
CA VAL A 42 -5.24 0.20 -9.15
C VAL A 42 -3.76 0.08 -9.51
N THR A 43 -3.27 0.90 -10.43
CA THR A 43 -1.86 0.97 -10.78
C THR A 43 -1.26 2.26 -10.23
N LEU A 44 -0.11 2.16 -9.57
CA LEU A 44 0.68 3.30 -9.14
C LEU A 44 1.99 3.34 -9.92
N LEU A 45 2.36 4.52 -10.40
CA LEU A 45 3.60 4.80 -11.11
C LEU A 45 4.26 6.05 -10.50
N PRO A 46 5.58 6.05 -10.30
CA PRO A 46 6.30 7.26 -9.97
C PRO A 46 6.39 8.17 -11.21
N ILE A 47 6.22 9.47 -11.01
CA ILE A 47 6.50 10.49 -12.03
C ILE A 47 7.91 11.01 -11.77
N ALA A 48 8.86 10.58 -12.61
CA ALA A 48 10.29 10.80 -12.40
C ALA A 48 10.68 12.27 -12.18
N ASP A 49 10.00 13.20 -12.85
CA ASP A 49 10.35 14.63 -12.84
C ASP A 49 9.86 15.39 -11.60
N THR A 50 8.86 14.86 -10.89
CA THR A 50 8.11 15.61 -9.86
C THR A 50 8.03 14.90 -8.52
N ASP A 51 8.57 13.68 -8.42
CA ASP A 51 8.39 12.79 -7.26
C ASP A 51 6.90 12.63 -6.89
N GLU A 52 6.02 12.64 -7.90
CA GLU A 52 4.59 12.38 -7.76
C GLU A 52 4.26 10.91 -7.99
N VAL A 53 3.11 10.49 -7.50
CA VAL A 53 2.49 9.20 -7.76
C VAL A 53 1.34 9.40 -8.74
N GLU A 54 1.52 8.91 -9.96
CA GLU A 54 0.42 8.74 -10.90
C GLU A 54 -0.43 7.53 -10.47
N ILE A 55 -1.75 7.71 -10.46
CA ILE A 55 -2.72 6.71 -10.03
C ILE A 55 -3.65 6.42 -11.20
N LEU A 56 -3.61 5.19 -11.70
CA LEU A 56 -4.47 4.72 -12.79
C LEU A 56 -5.48 3.70 -12.25
N LEU A 57 -6.76 3.91 -12.57
CA LEU A 57 -7.86 3.03 -12.21
C LEU A 57 -8.46 2.44 -13.48
N GLU A 58 -8.39 1.12 -13.62
CA GLU A 58 -8.87 0.42 -14.82
C GLU A 58 -9.87 -0.65 -14.41
N THR A 59 -10.90 -0.90 -15.23
CA THR A 59 -11.78 -2.07 -15.02
C THR A 59 -10.93 -3.34 -15.11
N ALA A 60 -11.01 -4.19 -14.09
CA ALA A 60 -10.17 -5.36 -13.99
C ALA A 60 -10.41 -6.31 -15.17
N THR A 61 -9.32 -6.69 -15.83
CA THR A 61 -9.24 -7.96 -16.55
C THR A 61 -8.56 -8.94 -15.61
N VAL A 62 -9.21 -10.06 -15.30
CA VAL A 62 -8.67 -11.06 -14.37
C VAL A 62 -7.27 -11.47 -14.84
N PRO A 63 -6.21 -11.20 -14.05
CA PRO A 63 -4.87 -11.63 -14.43
C PRO A 63 -4.82 -13.16 -14.37
N ALA A 64 -4.36 -13.79 -15.46
CA ALA A 64 -4.34 -15.26 -15.58
C ALA A 64 -3.49 -15.93 -14.49
N VAL A 65 -2.40 -15.28 -14.06
CA VAL A 65 -1.56 -15.61 -12.90
C VAL A 65 -0.87 -14.30 -12.50
N ALA A 66 -1.10 -13.80 -11.29
CA ALA A 66 -0.32 -12.69 -10.73
C ALA A 66 0.64 -13.26 -9.68
N ASP A 67 1.94 -13.06 -9.87
CA ASP A 67 2.96 -13.47 -8.91
C ASP A 67 3.00 -12.47 -7.75
N THR A 68 2.15 -12.71 -6.76
CA THR A 68 2.01 -11.81 -5.61
C THR A 68 3.25 -11.87 -4.74
N PRO A 69 3.96 -10.73 -4.54
CA PRO A 69 5.18 -10.72 -3.76
C PRO A 69 4.93 -11.14 -2.31
N PHE A 70 5.90 -11.84 -1.72
CA PHE A 70 5.73 -12.50 -0.43
C PHE A 70 5.34 -11.54 0.70
N TRP A 71 5.86 -10.31 0.68
CA TRP A 71 5.61 -9.28 1.69
C TRP A 71 4.15 -8.78 1.64
N CYS A 72 3.45 -8.94 0.52
CA CYS A 72 2.06 -8.53 0.38
C CYS A 72 1.06 -9.63 0.75
N LYS A 73 1.52 -10.87 1.01
CA LYS A 73 0.64 -12.02 1.25
C LYS A 73 -0.32 -11.82 2.43
N SER A 74 0.10 -11.08 3.46
CA SER A 74 -0.73 -10.77 4.63
C SER A 74 -1.92 -9.87 4.31
N LEU A 75 -1.92 -9.19 3.16
CA LEU A 75 -3.00 -8.30 2.71
C LEU A 75 -3.99 -9.01 1.77
N MET A 76 -3.62 -10.17 1.22
CA MET A 76 -4.48 -10.91 0.28
C MET A 76 -5.79 -11.36 0.93
N GLY A 77 -6.89 -11.24 0.19
CA GLY A 77 -8.22 -11.60 0.67
C GLY A 77 -8.84 -10.56 1.61
N LYS A 78 -8.12 -9.48 1.97
CA LYS A 78 -8.65 -8.39 2.79
C LYS A 78 -9.38 -7.36 1.94
N LYS A 79 -10.43 -6.77 2.53
CA LYS A 79 -11.20 -5.70 1.89
C LYS A 79 -10.49 -4.37 2.04
N LEU A 80 -10.47 -3.58 0.97
CA LEU A 80 -10.02 -2.19 1.03
C LEU A 80 -11.05 -1.35 1.78
N MET A 81 -10.65 -0.71 2.87
CA MET A 81 -11.54 0.09 3.70
C MET A 81 -11.46 1.57 3.38
N THR A 82 -10.25 2.07 3.11
CA THR A 82 -10.02 3.45 2.73
C THR A 82 -8.66 3.60 2.05
N VAL A 83 -8.50 4.69 1.30
CA VAL A 83 -7.25 5.11 0.67
C VAL A 83 -7.04 6.58 1.00
N TRP A 84 -5.83 6.93 1.39
CA TRP A 84 -5.41 8.33 1.49
C TRP A 84 -4.43 8.62 0.37
N VAL A 85 -4.71 9.67 -0.39
CA VAL A 85 -3.78 10.26 -1.35
C VAL A 85 -3.36 11.59 -0.73
N CYS A 86 -2.09 11.71 -0.37
CA CYS A 86 -1.56 12.85 0.34
C CYS A 86 -0.80 13.74 -0.63
N ASP A 87 -1.00 15.04 -0.49
CA ASP A 87 -0.22 16.06 -1.19
C ASP A 87 0.84 16.60 -0.22
N ASN A 88 2.06 16.87 -0.71
CA ASN A 88 3.08 17.56 0.06
C ASN A 88 2.89 19.08 0.07
N ASP A 89 3.85 19.81 0.63
CA ASP A 89 3.81 21.27 0.74
C ASP A 89 3.84 22.00 -0.61
N GLN A 90 4.23 21.31 -1.69
CA GLN A 90 4.21 21.82 -3.06
C GLN A 90 2.90 21.47 -3.80
N GLY A 91 2.02 20.67 -3.19
CA GLY A 91 0.78 20.20 -3.80
C GLY A 91 0.95 18.99 -4.71
N TYR A 92 2.11 18.32 -4.64
CA TYR A 92 2.43 17.11 -5.38
C TYR A 92 1.96 15.88 -4.61
N ARG A 93 1.35 14.93 -5.32
CA ARG A 93 0.84 13.68 -4.75
C ARG A 93 1.98 12.69 -4.53
N ASP A 94 2.73 12.82 -3.45
CA ASP A 94 3.92 12.00 -3.24
C ASP A 94 3.67 10.74 -2.40
N GLN A 95 2.47 10.60 -1.80
CA GLN A 95 2.17 9.47 -0.92
C GLN A 95 0.76 8.91 -1.12
N VAL A 96 0.67 7.59 -1.23
CA VAL A 96 -0.59 6.83 -1.30
C VAL A 96 -0.62 5.74 -0.24
N ILE A 97 -1.64 5.77 0.62
CA ILE A 97 -1.77 4.87 1.77
C ILE A 97 -3.06 4.05 1.63
N PHE A 98 -2.95 2.73 1.73
CA PHE A 98 -4.10 1.81 1.72
C PHE A 98 -4.32 1.24 3.12
N ALA A 99 -5.59 1.19 3.53
CA ALA A 99 -6.03 0.49 4.72
C ALA A 99 -6.90 -0.72 4.36
N PHE A 100 -6.43 -1.91 4.72
CA PHE A 100 -7.14 -3.16 4.50
C PHE A 100 -7.73 -3.69 5.81
N GLU A 101 -8.95 -4.25 5.74
CA GLU A 101 -9.72 -4.85 6.84
C GLU A 101 -10.21 -3.89 7.92
N TYR A 102 -9.38 -2.93 8.34
CA TYR A 102 -9.69 -1.89 9.32
C TYR A 102 -9.32 -0.50 8.78
N LEU A 103 -9.54 0.54 9.58
CA LEU A 103 -9.23 1.94 9.20
C LEU A 103 -7.81 2.40 9.61
N HIS A 104 -6.89 1.47 9.88
CA HIS A 104 -5.49 1.83 10.09
C HIS A 104 -4.68 1.60 8.81
N PRO A 105 -3.65 2.42 8.53
CA PRO A 105 -2.72 2.17 7.44
C PRO A 105 -2.21 0.73 7.46
N SER A 106 -2.19 0.10 6.29
CA SER A 106 -1.69 -1.27 6.10
C SER A 106 -0.46 -1.28 5.21
N ILE A 107 -0.49 -0.51 4.13
CA ILE A 107 0.64 -0.32 3.22
C ILE A 107 0.66 1.11 2.71
N THR A 108 1.86 1.66 2.57
CA THR A 108 2.12 3.01 2.06
C THR A 108 3.11 2.95 0.92
N PHE A 109 2.83 3.71 -0.13
CA PHE A 109 3.73 3.95 -1.24
C PHE A 109 4.12 5.43 -1.23
N VAL A 110 5.42 5.70 -1.33
CA VAL A 110 5.97 7.06 -1.38
C VAL A 110 6.80 7.19 -2.66
N ALA A 111 6.54 8.21 -3.46
CA ALA A 111 7.40 8.56 -4.58
C ALA A 111 8.63 9.32 -4.05
N GLU A 112 9.82 8.76 -4.29
CA GLU A 112 11.09 9.39 -3.93
C GLU A 112 12.13 8.97 -4.97
N CYS A 113 12.90 9.94 -5.50
CA CYS A 113 13.96 9.68 -6.48
C CYS A 113 13.47 8.92 -7.71
N SER A 114 12.30 9.30 -8.25
CA SER A 114 11.69 8.64 -9.43
C SER A 114 11.25 7.19 -9.23
N SER A 115 11.21 6.69 -7.99
CA SER A 115 10.80 5.31 -7.66
C SER A 115 9.75 5.28 -6.54
N LEU A 116 8.98 4.20 -6.44
CA LEU A 116 8.02 4.00 -5.35
C LEU A 116 8.66 3.18 -4.22
N LEU A 117 8.83 3.80 -3.06
CA LEU A 117 9.23 3.12 -1.83
C LEU A 117 8.01 2.51 -1.15
N VAL A 118 8.17 1.28 -0.67
CA VAL A 118 7.10 0.50 -0.05
C VAL A 118 7.28 0.37 1.45
N PHE A 119 6.24 0.70 2.21
CA PHE A 119 6.21 0.54 3.67
C PHE A 119 5.00 -0.30 4.08
N LEU A 120 5.24 -1.42 4.77
CA LEU A 120 4.19 -2.12 5.50
C LEU A 120 4.00 -1.47 6.87
N CYS A 121 2.76 -1.13 7.21
CA CYS A 121 2.45 -0.39 8.42
C CYS A 121 2.00 -1.33 9.53
N GLU A 122 2.67 -1.26 10.68
CA GLU A 122 2.29 -1.96 11.89
C GLU A 122 1.93 -0.97 13.01
N PRO A 123 0.91 -1.27 13.83
CA PRO A 123 0.57 -0.44 14.95
C PRO A 123 1.67 -0.46 16.02
N VAL A 124 2.05 0.72 16.51
CA VAL A 124 2.93 0.83 17.67
C VAL A 124 2.19 0.34 18.91
N CYS A 125 2.61 -0.80 19.45
CA CYS A 125 1.99 -1.40 20.62
C CYS A 125 2.65 -0.90 21.91
N ARG A 126 1.85 -0.69 22.97
CA ARG A 126 2.39 -0.40 24.30
C ARG A 126 3.12 -1.63 24.84
N VAL A 127 4.33 -1.43 25.37
CA VAL A 127 5.00 -2.47 26.16
C VAL A 127 4.30 -2.56 27.51
N LYS A 128 3.59 -3.68 27.77
CA LYS A 128 3.09 -3.95 29.12
C LYS A 128 4.27 -4.30 30.01
N SER A 129 4.39 -3.62 31.14
CA SER A 129 5.41 -3.95 32.14
C SER A 129 5.09 -5.32 32.76
N VAL A 130 6.11 -6.10 33.13
CA VAL A 130 5.94 -7.44 33.74
C VAL A 130 5.08 -7.38 35.02
N THR A 131 5.02 -6.23 35.68
CA THR A 131 4.18 -5.94 36.85
C THR A 131 2.68 -6.00 36.58
N ASP A 132 2.20 -5.74 35.35
CA ASP A 132 0.77 -5.75 35.02
C ASP A 132 0.22 -7.18 34.80
N LEU A 133 1.11 -8.15 34.55
CA LEU A 133 0.73 -9.56 34.38
C LEU A 133 0.45 -10.27 35.71
N GLN A 134 1.03 -9.78 36.83
CA GLN A 134 0.82 -10.39 38.14
C GLN A 134 -0.55 -10.04 38.75
N TYR A 135 -1.11 -8.87 38.44
CA TYR A 135 -2.44 -8.48 38.92
C TYR A 135 -3.60 -9.10 38.13
N SER A 136 -3.34 -9.67 36.96
CA SER A 136 -4.38 -10.28 36.11
C SER A 136 -4.62 -11.77 36.43
N GLN A 137 -3.79 -12.39 37.25
CA GLN A 137 -3.92 -13.80 37.68
C GLN A 137 -4.52 -13.97 39.08
N VAL A 138 -4.94 -12.87 39.71
CA VAL A 138 -5.63 -12.89 41.01
C VAL A 138 -6.96 -12.17 40.85
N SER A 139 -7.92 -12.81 40.18
CA SER A 139 -9.35 -12.47 40.21
C SER A 139 -10.17 -13.71 39.84
#